data_AF-A0A1Q1G2J5-F1
#
_entry.id   AF-A0A1Q1G2J5-F1
#
_cell.length_a   1.000
_cell.length_b   1.000
_cell.length_c   1.000
_cell.angle_alpha   90.00
_cell.angle_beta   90.00
_cell.angle_gamma   90.00
#
_symmetry.space_group_name_H-M   'P 1'
#
loop_
_entity.id
_entity.type
_entity.pdbx_description
1 polymer ?
#
loop_
_entity_poly.entity_id
_entity_poly.type
_entity_poly.pdbx_seq_one_letter_code
_entity_poly.pdbx_strand_id
1 'polypeptide(L)' 'MKYIITLFWGVLLFHMVNFILNSLAGGGPMDLVQATIASLIFGVIVILFALVLDLLAPKVDEESTHH' A
#
# COMPACT_ATOMS: atom_id res chain seq x y z
N MET A 1 1.65 14.78 1.08
CA MET A 1 1.99 14.21 -0.25
C MET A 1 2.27 12.71 -0.19
N LYS A 2 3.16 12.22 0.70
CA LYS A 2 3.59 10.80 0.73
C LYS A 2 2.44 9.78 0.72
N TYR A 3 1.46 9.93 1.62
CA TYR A 3 0.38 8.94 1.76
C TYR A 3 -0.56 8.85 0.55
N ILE A 4 -0.78 9.96 -0.18
CA ILE A 4 -1.64 9.94 -1.38
C ILE A 4 -0.97 9.13 -2.51
N ILE A 5 0.36 9.29 -2.65
CA ILE A 5 1.16 8.55 -3.62
C ILE A 5 1.23 7.07 -3.23
N THR A 6 1.43 6.78 -1.93
CA THR A 6 1.39 5.41 -1.40
C THR A 6 0.05 4.74 -1.63
N LEU A 7 -1.07 5.46 -1.47
CA LEU A 7 -2.40 4.92 -1.75
C LEU A 7 -2.54 4.55 -3.23
N PHE A 8 -2.19 5.49 -4.13
CA PHE A 8 -2.26 5.26 -5.57
C PHE A 8 -1.45 4.04 -6.00
N TRP A 9 -0.19 3.94 -5.58
CA TRP A 9 0.66 2.81 -5.90
C TRP A 9 0.19 1.51 -5.23
N GLY A 10 -0.29 1.58 -3.99
CA GLY A 10 -0.83 0.42 -3.28
C GLY A 10 -2.03 -0.18 -4.00
N VAL A 11 -2.95 0.66 -4.47
CA VAL A 11 -4.12 0.23 -5.25
C VAL A 11 -3.70 -0.42 -6.57
N LEU A 12 -2.79 0.22 -7.31
CA LEU A 12 -2.33 -0.26 -8.61
C LEU A 12 -1.60 -1.60 -8.51
N LEU A 13 -0.69 -1.74 -7.53
CA LEU A 13 0.02 -2.99 -7.27
C LEU A 13 -0.93 -4.11 -6.82
N PHE A 14 -1.93 -3.79 -5.99
CA PHE A 14 -2.90 -4.79 -5.55
C PHE A 14 -3.73 -5.34 -6.72
N HIS A 15 -4.14 -4.49 -7.66
CA HIS A 15 -4.80 -4.95 -8.89
C HIS A 15 -3.92 -5.88 -9.72
N MET A 16 -2.62 -5.60 -9.83
CA MET A 16 -1.67 -6.50 -10.50
C MET A 16 -1.53 -7.84 -9.79
N VAL A 17 -1.45 -7.85 -8.45
CA VAL A 17 -1.43 -9.08 -7.67
C VAL A 17 -2.71 -9.88 -7.87
N ASN A 18 -3.88 -9.23 -7.81
CA ASN A 18 -5.16 -9.90 -8.01
C ASN A 18 -5.30 -10.47 -9.43
N PHE A 19 -4.78 -9.77 -10.44
CA PHE A 19 -4.70 -10.27 -11.81
C PHE A 19 -3.83 -11.53 -11.89
N ILE A 20 -2.62 -11.52 -11.30
CA ILE A 20 -1.71 -12.68 -11.27
C ILE A 20 -2.38 -13.87 -10.57
N LEU A 21 -3.03 -13.65 -9.42
CA LEU A 21 -3.73 -14.70 -8.68
C LEU A 21 -4.89 -15.28 -9.50
N ASN A 22 -5.67 -14.44 -10.15
CA ASN A 22 -6.75 -14.88 -11.03
C ASN A 22 -6.21 -15.69 -12.22
N SER A 23 -5.10 -15.28 -12.83
CA SER A 23 -4.41 -16.05 -13.87
C SER A 23 -3.93 -17.41 -13.36
N LEU A 24 -3.41 -17.47 -12.14
CA LEU A 24 -2.94 -18.72 -11.53
C LEU A 24 -4.10 -19.68 -11.19
N ALA A 25 -5.26 -19.13 -10.82
CA ALA A 25 -6.48 -19.88 -10.50
C ALA A 25 -7.26 -20.38 -11.74
N GLY A 26 -6.68 -20.28 -12.96
CA GLY A 26 -7.29 -20.74 -14.20
C GLY A 26 -7.79 -19.62 -15.12
N GLY A 27 -7.54 -18.36 -14.78
CA GLY A 27 -7.72 -17.22 -15.70
C GLY A 27 -9.17 -16.88 -16.05
N GLY A 28 -10.12 -17.22 -15.16
CA GLY A 28 -11.54 -16.89 -15.34
C GLY A 28 -11.83 -15.38 -15.36
N PRO A 29 -13.09 -14.99 -15.59
CA PRO A 29 -13.49 -13.58 -15.60
C PRO A 29 -13.12 -12.93 -14.26
N MET A 30 -12.31 -11.87 -14.32
CA MET A 30 -11.91 -11.15 -13.12
C MET A 30 -13.07 -10.26 -12.64
N ASP A 31 -13.47 -10.41 -11.38
CA ASP A 31 -14.37 -9.47 -10.74
C ASP A 31 -13.60 -8.19 -10.38
N LEU A 32 -13.66 -7.20 -11.30
CA LEU A 32 -13.02 -5.90 -11.12
C LEU A 32 -13.59 -5.13 -9.92
N VAL A 33 -14.86 -5.33 -9.57
CA VAL A 33 -15.50 -4.63 -8.45
C VAL A 33 -14.93 -5.15 -7.14
N GLN A 34 -14.88 -6.47 -6.98
CA GLN A 34 -14.29 -7.10 -5.81
C GLN A 34 -12.81 -6.72 -5.67
N ALA A 35 -12.06 -6.76 -6.77
CA ALA A 35 -10.64 -6.39 -6.79
C ALA A 35 -10.41 -4.92 -6.37
N THR A 36 -11.30 -4.02 -6.79
CA THR A 36 -11.23 -2.58 -6.46
C THR A 36 -11.58 -2.31 -5.00
N ILE A 37 -12.58 -2.99 -4.45
CA ILE A 37 -12.91 -2.86 -3.02
C ILE A 37 -11.75 -3.38 -2.17
N ALA A 38 -11.21 -4.55 -2.53
CA ALA A 38 -10.09 -5.15 -1.82
C ALA A 38 -8.82 -4.29 -1.90
N SER A 39 -8.53 -3.66 -3.05
CA SER A 39 -7.38 -2.77 -3.20
C SER A 39 -7.51 -1.49 -2.35
N LEU A 40 -8.72 -0.95 -2.21
CA LEU A 40 -8.98 0.20 -1.36
C LEU A 40 -8.73 -0.13 0.12
N ILE A 41 -9.23 -1.28 0.58
CA ILE A 41 -9.00 -1.78 1.94
C ILE A 41 -7.51 -1.99 2.20
N PHE A 42 -6.80 -2.63 1.26
CA PHE A 42 -5.36 -2.83 1.34
C PHE A 42 -4.59 -1.50 1.43
N GLY A 43 -4.95 -0.50 0.61
CA GLY A 43 -4.36 0.83 0.66
C GLY A 43 -4.52 1.51 2.02
N VAL A 44 -5.70 1.40 2.64
CA VAL A 44 -5.95 1.91 4.00
C VAL A 44 -5.05 1.21 5.02
N ILE A 45 -4.94 -0.12 4.95
CA ILE A 45 -4.07 -0.90 5.86
C ILE A 45 -2.61 -0.44 5.75
N VAL A 46 -2.11 -0.25 4.53
CA VAL A 46 -0.73 0.22 4.29
C VAL A 46 -0.50 1.60 4.90
N ILE A 47 -1.46 2.53 4.78
CA ILE A 47 -1.35 3.86 5.38
C ILE A 47 -1.33 3.77 6.91
N LEU A 48 -2.22 2.97 7.50
CA LEU A 48 -2.25 2.76 8.94
C LEU A 48 -0.92 2.17 9.44
N PHE A 49 -0.37 1.21 8.70
CA PHE A 49 0.93 0.63 9.01
C PHE A 49 2.06 1.66 8.94
N ALA A 50 2.07 2.51 7.91
CA ALA A 50 3.03 3.59 7.78
C ALA A 50 2.92 4.61 8.94
N LEU A 51 1.71 4.95 9.38
CA LEU A 51 1.50 5.83 10.53
C LEU A 51 1.99 5.23 11.84
N VAL A 52 1.77 3.92 12.05
CA VAL A 52 2.29 3.21 13.23
C VAL A 52 3.82 3.20 13.20
N LEU A 53 4.43 2.92 12.04
CA LEU A 53 5.89 2.95 11.92
C LEU A 53 6.47 4.35 12.15
N ASP A 54 5.84 5.41 11.63
CA ASP A 54 6.25 6.79 11.87
C ASP A 54 6.13 7.16 13.37
N LEU A 55 5.15 6.60 14.08
CA LEU A 55 4.97 6.81 15.52
C LEU A 55 6.01 6.06 16.36
N LEU A 56 6.39 4.85 15.95
CA LEU A 56 7.37 4.01 16.64
C LEU A 56 8.82 4.38 16.28
N ALA A 57 9.04 5.05 15.16
CA ALA A 57 10.36 5.48 14.74
C ALA A 57 10.91 6.53 15.72
N PRO A 58 12.11 6.31 16.30
CA PRO A 58 12.76 7.31 17.12
C PRO A 58 13.02 8.55 16.25
N LYS A 59 12.67 9.73 16.77
CA LYS A 59 13.07 10.99 16.14
C LYS A 59 14.59 11.08 16.26
N VAL A 60 15.30 10.96 15.15
CA VAL A 60 16.72 11.22 15.10
C VAL A 60 16.86 12.74 15.11
N ASP A 61 17.28 13.28 16.24
CA ASP A 61 17.53 14.70 16.39
C ASP A 61 18.79 15.04 15.58
N GLU A 62 18.63 15.73 14.44
CA GLU A 62 19.72 16.11 13.52
C GLU A 62 20.68 17.21 14.09
N GLU A 63 20.75 17.38 15.41
CA GLU A 63 21.49 18.46 16.06
C GLU A 63 22.90 18.06 16.50
N SER A 64 23.72 17.51 15.60
CA SER A 64 25.17 17.35 15.89
C SER A 64 26.12 17.40 14.70
N THR A 65 25.68 17.81 13.51
CA THR A 65 26.55 17.89 12.31
C THR A 65 26.96 19.32 11.95
N HIS A 66 27.13 20.18 12.97
CA HIS A 66 27.78 21.48 12.86
C HIS A 66 28.72 21.69 14.04
N HIS A 67 29.87 21.03 14.03
CA HIS A 67 31.07 21.42 14.77
C HIS A 67 32.31 21.19 13.91
#